data_AF-A0A9P4K2J9-F1
#
_entry.id   AF-A0A9P4K2J9-F1
#
_cell.length_a   1.000
_cell.length_b   1.000
_cell.length_c   1.000
_cell.angle_alpha   90.00
_cell.angle_beta   90.00
_cell.angle_gamma   90.00
#
_symmetry.space_group_name_H-M   'P 1'
#
loop_
_entity.id
_entity.type
_entity.pdbx_description
1 polymer ?
#
loop_
_entity_poly.entity_id
_entity_poly.type
_entity_poly.pdbx_seq_one_letter_code
_entity_poly.pdbx_strand_id
1 'polypeptide(L)'
;ISSYTLVQPRFELGPRRRVREVEQRQEADELIRRLVTQELEKGVIHGYGREYPYTRFWQCGHIIVQDRLFQGYRTINLEAVEHRKRDLQRHRGEHIVPSNFIRSVNVHSKLKPYSIEIYACIDAYSRYIVWMYVGFSEPELQFEEYYLYGTSTED
;
A
#
# COMPACT_ATOMS: atom_id res chain seq x y z
N ILE A 1 -33.21 12.52 -10.30
CA ILE A 1 -32.49 12.99 -11.50
C ILE A 1 -32.19 11.77 -12.36
N SER A 2 -32.53 11.78 -13.65
CA SER A 2 -32.30 10.61 -14.51
C SER A 2 -30.82 10.49 -14.86
N SER A 3 -30.32 9.28 -15.10
CA SER A 3 -28.93 9.03 -15.50
C SER A 3 -28.56 9.82 -16.76
N TYR A 4 -29.50 9.96 -17.69
CA TYR A 4 -29.38 10.77 -18.91
C TYR A 4 -29.21 12.27 -18.64
N THR A 5 -29.83 12.81 -17.59
CA THR A 5 -29.75 14.24 -17.21
C THR A 5 -28.35 14.63 -16.73
N LEU A 6 -27.54 13.68 -16.26
CA LEU A 6 -26.13 13.91 -15.88
C LEU A 6 -25.15 13.76 -17.06
N VAL A 7 -25.61 13.26 -18.20
CA VAL A 7 -24.77 13.06 -19.40
C VAL A 7 -24.64 14.36 -20.19
N GLN A 8 -25.70 15.16 -20.33
CA GLN A 8 -25.68 16.45 -21.02
C GLN A 8 -24.70 17.46 -20.39
N PRO A 9 -24.78 17.80 -19.09
CA PRO A 9 -23.86 18.76 -18.46
C PRO A 9 -22.39 18.31 -18.59
N ARG A 10 -22.14 17.01 -18.58
CA ARG A 10 -20.79 16.44 -18.73
C ARG A 10 -20.21 16.63 -20.13
N PHE A 11 -21.04 16.65 -21.17
CA PHE A 11 -20.59 16.95 -22.53
C PHE A 11 -20.42 18.47 -22.74
N GLU A 12 -21.30 19.28 -22.15
CA GLU A 12 -21.24 20.75 -22.19
C GLU A 12 -20.04 21.31 -21.42
N LEU A 13 -19.72 20.77 -20.24
CA LEU A 13 -18.62 21.23 -19.37
C LEU A 13 -17.23 20.73 -19.82
N GLY A 14 -17.14 19.84 -20.81
CA GLY A 14 -15.88 19.35 -21.40
C GLY A 14 -15.16 18.11 -20.82
N PRO A 15 -15.41 17.55 -19.60
CA PRO A 15 -14.62 16.43 -19.07
C PRO A 15 -14.95 15.07 -19.74
N ARG A 16 -14.39 14.86 -20.94
CA ARG A 16 -14.48 13.62 -21.72
C ARG A 16 -13.58 12.51 -21.12
N ARG A 17 -14.17 11.48 -20.51
CA ARG A 17 -13.46 10.32 -19.91
C ARG A 17 -12.76 9.39 -20.92
N ARG A 18 -13.09 9.48 -22.21
CA ARG A 18 -12.40 8.75 -23.30
C ARG A 18 -12.03 9.71 -24.42
N VAL A 19 -10.74 9.82 -24.67
CA VAL A 19 -10.18 10.57 -25.78
C VAL A 19 -10.08 9.65 -27.00
N ARG A 20 -10.87 9.94 -28.05
CA ARG A 20 -10.96 9.09 -29.25
C ARG A 20 -9.89 9.44 -30.29
N GLU A 21 -9.57 10.72 -30.46
CA GLU A 21 -8.59 11.20 -31.45
C GLU A 21 -7.17 11.25 -30.89
N VAL A 22 -6.17 11.26 -31.79
CA VAL A 22 -4.74 11.23 -31.42
C VAL A 22 -4.26 12.60 -30.89
N GLU A 23 -4.72 13.69 -31.49
CA GLU A 23 -4.33 15.07 -31.14
C GLU A 23 -4.76 15.40 -29.70
N GLN A 24 -6.05 15.22 -29.39
CA GLN A 24 -6.59 15.35 -28.03
C GLN A 24 -5.87 14.46 -26.99
N ARG A 25 -5.22 13.35 -27.42
CA ARG A 25 -4.38 12.56 -26.51
C ARG A 25 -3.08 13.29 -26.22
N GLN A 26 -2.39 13.77 -27.26
CA GLN A 26 -1.15 14.52 -27.11
C GLN A 26 -1.35 15.76 -26.23
N GLU A 27 -2.39 16.56 -26.46
CA GLU A 27 -2.77 17.70 -25.60
C GLU A 27 -2.93 17.31 -24.13
N ALA A 28 -3.63 16.20 -23.86
CA ALA A 28 -3.84 15.71 -22.51
C ALA A 28 -2.55 15.18 -21.86
N ASP A 29 -1.64 14.56 -22.62
CA ASP A 29 -0.33 14.13 -22.12
C ASP A 29 0.60 15.31 -21.84
N GLU A 30 0.54 16.38 -22.64
CA GLU A 30 1.26 17.64 -22.38
C GLU A 30 0.72 18.38 -21.16
N LEU A 31 -0.59 18.37 -20.94
CA LEU A 31 -1.22 18.93 -19.74
C LEU A 31 -0.79 18.13 -18.49
N ILE A 32 -0.77 16.80 -18.57
CA ILE A 32 -0.26 15.93 -17.49
C ILE A 32 1.21 16.25 -17.20
N ARG A 33 2.07 16.36 -18.23
CA ARG A 33 3.48 16.71 -18.05
C ARG A 33 3.65 18.05 -17.33
N ARG A 34 2.95 19.11 -17.78
CA ARG A 34 3.00 20.44 -17.15
C ARG A 34 2.61 20.40 -15.67
N LEU A 35 1.48 19.75 -15.35
CA LEU A 35 1.01 19.61 -13.97
C LEU A 35 1.98 18.82 -13.08
N VAL A 36 2.57 17.73 -13.61
CA VAL A 36 3.56 16.93 -12.88
C VAL A 36 4.84 17.72 -12.62
N THR A 37 5.36 18.46 -13.61
CA THR A 37 6.55 19.30 -13.44
C THR A 37 6.33 20.34 -12.35
N GLN A 38 5.17 21.02 -12.34
CA GLN A 38 4.82 22.01 -11.30
C GLN A 38 4.75 21.41 -9.89
N GLU A 39 4.22 20.19 -9.70
CA GLU A 39 4.21 19.54 -8.38
C GLU A 39 5.60 18.95 -8.00
N LEU A 40 6.46 18.63 -8.97
CA LEU A 40 7.86 18.25 -8.73
C LEU A 40 8.71 19.46 -8.30
N GLU A 41 8.57 20.61 -8.94
CA GLU A 41 9.23 21.87 -8.57
C GLU A 41 8.90 22.30 -7.13
N LYS A 42 7.67 22.03 -6.67
CA LYS A 42 7.26 22.22 -5.26
C LYS A 42 7.87 21.20 -4.28
N GLY A 43 8.62 20.22 -4.76
CA GLY A 43 9.26 19.15 -3.97
C GLY A 43 8.31 18.05 -3.46
N VAL A 44 7.00 18.26 -3.47
CA VAL A 44 6.02 17.42 -2.75
C VAL A 44 5.97 15.98 -3.26
N ILE A 45 6.06 15.77 -4.58
CA ILE A 45 5.84 14.45 -5.18
C ILE A 45 7.12 13.66 -5.50
N HIS A 46 8.29 14.11 -5.05
CA HIS A 46 9.57 13.45 -5.33
C HIS A 46 9.64 11.99 -4.83
N GLY A 47 9.08 11.70 -3.65
CA GLY A 47 9.04 10.35 -3.08
C GLY A 47 7.82 9.49 -3.47
N TYR A 48 6.86 10.04 -4.23
CA TYR A 48 5.52 9.46 -4.35
C TYR A 48 5.45 8.24 -5.27
N GLY A 49 4.76 7.19 -4.82
CA GLY A 49 4.60 5.89 -5.51
C GLY A 49 3.69 5.94 -6.75
N ARG A 50 2.97 4.84 -7.06
CA ARG A 50 1.92 4.85 -8.09
C ARG A 50 0.59 5.44 -7.60
N GLU A 51 0.34 5.36 -6.30
CA GLU A 51 -0.93 5.75 -5.67
C GLU A 51 -0.89 7.19 -5.17
N TYR A 52 0.14 7.56 -4.42
CA TYR A 52 0.29 8.91 -3.85
C TYR A 52 0.17 10.08 -4.84
N PRO A 53 0.71 10.02 -6.09
CA PRO A 53 0.48 11.09 -7.06
C PRO A 53 -1.00 11.17 -7.44
N TYR A 54 -1.66 10.04 -7.67
CA TYR A 54 -3.09 10.02 -8.01
C TYR A 54 -3.96 10.61 -6.89
N THR A 55 -3.72 10.23 -5.63
CA THR A 55 -4.41 10.81 -4.47
C THR A 55 -4.17 12.32 -4.37
N ARG A 56 -2.93 12.78 -4.58
CA ARG A 56 -2.57 14.20 -4.56
C ARG A 56 -3.26 14.99 -5.68
N PHE A 57 -3.19 14.52 -6.92
CA PHE A 57 -3.83 15.17 -8.06
C PHE A 57 -5.36 15.19 -7.91
N TRP A 58 -5.96 14.13 -7.35
CA TRP A 58 -7.38 14.09 -7.01
C TRP A 58 -7.77 15.11 -5.92
N GLN A 59 -6.96 15.25 -4.86
CA GLN A 59 -7.14 16.29 -3.83
C GLN A 59 -7.00 17.72 -4.40
N CYS A 60 -6.15 17.92 -5.41
CA CYS A 60 -6.04 19.17 -6.16
C CYS A 60 -7.17 19.37 -7.21
N GLY A 61 -8.17 18.49 -7.27
CA GLY A 61 -9.31 18.59 -8.19
C GLY A 61 -9.08 18.06 -9.60
N HIS A 62 -7.91 17.48 -9.90
CA HIS A 62 -7.58 16.95 -11.22
C HIS A 62 -8.07 15.51 -11.40
N ILE A 63 -9.10 15.32 -12.23
CA ILE A 63 -9.67 14.00 -12.54
C ILE A 63 -8.90 13.37 -13.72
N ILE A 64 -7.78 12.72 -13.41
CA ILE A 64 -6.89 12.08 -14.39
C ILE A 64 -6.88 10.55 -14.18
N VAL A 65 -6.75 9.76 -15.25
CA VAL A 65 -6.59 8.30 -15.15
C VAL A 65 -5.23 7.97 -14.50
N GLN A 66 -5.24 7.21 -13.40
CA GLN A 66 -4.05 6.87 -12.61
C GLN A 66 -2.87 6.36 -13.45
N ASP A 67 -3.12 5.43 -14.38
CA ASP A 67 -2.05 4.85 -15.21
C ASP A 67 -1.40 5.86 -16.14
N ARG A 68 -2.19 6.77 -16.69
CA ARG A 68 -1.71 7.83 -17.58
C ARG A 68 -0.90 8.86 -16.82
N LEU A 69 -1.40 9.26 -15.64
CA LEU A 69 -0.69 10.13 -14.71
C LEU A 69 0.64 9.50 -14.28
N PHE A 70 0.66 8.22 -13.92
CA PHE A 70 1.86 7.53 -13.49
C PHE A 70 2.87 7.31 -14.63
N GLN A 71 2.41 7.08 -15.86
CA GLN A 71 3.31 7.08 -17.03
C GLN A 71 3.95 8.46 -17.27
N GLY A 72 3.17 9.54 -17.19
CA GLY A 72 3.71 10.91 -17.25
C GLY A 72 4.73 11.19 -16.16
N TYR A 73 4.38 10.90 -14.90
CA TYR A 73 5.26 11.01 -13.74
C TYR A 73 6.55 10.20 -13.89
N ARG A 74 6.46 8.93 -14.28
CA ARG A 74 7.63 8.07 -14.50
C ARG A 74 8.51 8.58 -15.63
N THR A 75 7.96 9.17 -16.68
CA THR A 75 8.74 9.72 -17.80
C THR A 75 9.59 10.91 -17.36
N ILE A 76 9.08 11.73 -16.43
CA ILE A 76 9.79 12.92 -15.92
C ILE A 76 10.76 12.55 -14.79
N ASN A 77 10.31 11.75 -13.82
CA ASN A 77 11.10 11.37 -12.65
C ASN A 77 11.49 9.87 -12.70
N LEU A 78 12.21 9.51 -13.76
CA LEU A 78 12.65 8.14 -14.03
C LEU A 78 13.61 7.65 -12.93
N GLU A 79 14.57 8.49 -12.55
CA GLU A 79 15.60 8.20 -11.56
C GLU A 79 15.01 7.84 -10.18
N ALA A 80 14.15 8.68 -9.59
CA ALA A 80 13.58 8.37 -8.27
C ALA A 80 12.61 7.17 -8.30
N VAL A 81 12.00 6.86 -9.44
CA VAL A 81 11.22 5.63 -9.63
C VAL A 81 12.14 4.41 -9.69
N GLU A 82 13.28 4.51 -10.35
CA GLU A 82 14.27 3.43 -10.42
C GLU A 82 14.99 3.19 -9.10
N HIS A 83 15.41 4.25 -8.39
CA HIS A 83 15.99 4.12 -7.05
C HIS A 83 15.06 3.34 -6.13
N ARG A 84 13.80 3.75 -6.00
CA ARG A 84 12.82 3.02 -5.18
C ARG A 84 12.54 1.59 -5.67
N LYS A 85 12.70 1.31 -6.98
CA LYS A 85 12.62 -0.05 -7.53
C LYS A 85 13.85 -0.90 -7.17
N ARG A 86 15.03 -0.29 -7.00
CA ARG A 86 16.27 -0.92 -6.51
C ARG A 86 16.24 -1.09 -4.98
N ASP A 87 15.79 -0.06 -4.25
CA ASP A 87 15.69 -0.01 -2.79
C ASP A 87 14.57 -0.92 -2.24
N LEU A 88 13.59 -1.27 -3.07
CA LEU A 88 12.67 -2.39 -2.84
C LEU A 88 13.48 -3.71 -2.80
N GLN A 89 14.07 -4.01 -1.64
CA GLN A 89 14.76 -5.26 -1.33
C GLN A 89 13.82 -6.48 -1.47
N ARG A 90 13.67 -6.95 -2.71
CA ARG A 90 12.91 -8.16 -3.06
C ARG A 90 13.75 -9.43 -2.90
N HIS A 91 15.02 -9.29 -2.55
CA HIS A 91 15.92 -10.39 -2.24
C HIS A 91 16.44 -10.19 -0.80
N ARG A 92 15.82 -10.88 0.16
CA ARG A 92 16.40 -11.06 1.51
C ARG A 92 17.62 -11.99 1.38
N GLY A 93 18.77 -11.43 1.02
CA GLY A 93 20.03 -12.17 0.90
C GLY A 93 20.58 -12.69 2.23
N GLU A 94 20.15 -12.11 3.37
CA GLU A 94 20.71 -12.38 4.70
C GLU A 94 20.30 -13.74 5.30
N HIS A 95 19.28 -14.40 4.75
CA HIS A 95 18.81 -15.70 5.22
C HIS A 95 18.63 -16.71 4.07
N ILE A 96 19.71 -16.98 3.35
CA ILE A 96 19.85 -18.24 2.59
C ILE A 96 20.15 -19.35 3.60
N VAL A 97 19.11 -19.87 4.23
CA VAL A 97 19.15 -20.98 5.18
C VAL A 97 18.23 -22.10 4.67
N PRO A 98 18.52 -23.37 4.97
CA PRO A 98 17.65 -24.49 4.57
C PRO A 98 16.21 -24.28 5.03
N SER A 99 15.23 -24.71 4.25
CA SER A 99 13.84 -24.72 4.69
C SER A 99 13.68 -25.52 5.98
N ASN A 100 12.84 -25.04 6.90
CA ASN A 100 12.68 -25.49 8.28
C ASN A 100 13.82 -25.12 9.26
N PHE A 101 14.91 -24.46 8.84
CA PHE A 101 15.99 -24.07 9.75
C PHE A 101 15.64 -22.86 10.63
N ILE A 102 14.95 -21.84 10.07
CA ILE A 102 14.44 -20.69 10.85
C ILE A 102 12.93 -20.63 10.75
N ARG A 103 12.27 -20.67 11.90
CA ARG A 103 10.82 -20.44 12.03
C ARG A 103 10.58 -19.09 12.70
N SER A 104 9.81 -18.24 12.04
CA SER A 104 9.34 -16.97 12.62
C SER A 104 7.94 -17.19 13.17
N VAL A 105 7.77 -16.96 14.48
CA VAL A 105 6.44 -16.84 15.09
C VAL A 105 6.04 -15.37 14.98
N ASN A 106 4.82 -15.11 14.51
CA ASN A 106 4.28 -13.76 14.38
C ASN A 106 2.85 -13.70 14.95
N VAL A 107 2.51 -12.55 15.57
CA VAL A 107 1.21 -12.28 16.16
C VAL A 107 0.47 -11.27 15.28
N HIS A 108 -0.80 -11.54 14.99
CA HIS A 108 -1.64 -10.65 14.18
C HIS A 108 -2.69 -9.92 15.04
N SER A 109 -2.40 -8.66 15.38
CA SER A 109 -3.20 -7.85 16.32
C SER A 109 -4.38 -7.09 15.70
N LYS A 110 -4.63 -7.18 14.38
CA LYS A 110 -5.73 -6.42 13.74
C LYS A 110 -7.12 -6.78 14.27
N LEU A 111 -7.30 -8.00 14.79
CA LEU A 111 -8.55 -8.48 15.35
C LEU A 111 -8.60 -8.38 16.89
N LYS A 112 -7.56 -7.82 17.52
CA LYS A 112 -7.53 -7.57 18.97
C LYS A 112 -8.74 -6.75 19.49
N PRO A 113 -9.32 -5.77 18.75
CA PRO A 113 -10.56 -5.09 19.16
C PRO A 113 -11.80 -6.00 19.27
N TYR A 114 -11.75 -7.21 18.68
CA TYR A 114 -12.79 -8.23 18.77
C TYR A 114 -12.37 -9.37 19.72
N SER A 115 -11.34 -9.16 20.53
CA SER A 115 -10.70 -10.18 21.37
C SER A 115 -10.26 -11.43 20.62
N ILE A 116 -9.88 -11.33 19.34
CA ILE A 116 -9.35 -12.45 18.56
C ILE A 116 -7.86 -12.25 18.32
N GLU A 117 -7.07 -13.22 18.76
CA GLU A 117 -5.62 -13.26 18.55
C GLU A 117 -5.24 -14.42 17.64
N ILE A 118 -4.46 -14.12 16.61
CA ILE A 118 -3.95 -15.10 15.66
C ILE A 118 -2.43 -15.16 15.79
N TYR A 119 -1.95 -16.38 16.04
CA TYR A 119 -0.53 -16.70 16.14
C TYR A 119 -0.19 -17.63 14.98
N ALA A 120 0.81 -17.28 14.18
CA ALA A 120 1.25 -18.10 13.05
C ALA A 120 2.74 -18.38 13.13
N CYS A 121 3.12 -19.64 12.92
CA CYS A 121 4.50 -20.05 12.71
C CYS A 121 4.77 -20.19 11.22
N ILE A 122 5.73 -19.42 10.71
CA ILE A 122 6.04 -19.30 9.29
C ILE A 122 7.49 -19.74 9.06
N ASP A 123 7.72 -20.65 8.11
CA ASP A 123 9.08 -20.98 7.66
C ASP A 123 9.70 -19.73 7.01
N ALA A 124 10.82 -19.25 7.55
CA ALA A 124 11.40 -17.96 7.13
C ALA A 124 11.91 -17.98 5.68
N TYR A 125 12.25 -19.17 5.19
CA TYR A 125 12.68 -19.42 3.81
C TYR A 125 11.48 -19.53 2.85
N SER A 126 10.65 -20.57 2.97
CA SER A 126 9.58 -20.86 2.00
C SER A 126 8.33 -19.98 2.17
N ARG A 127 8.17 -19.31 3.31
CA ARG A 127 6.94 -18.59 3.72
C ARG A 127 5.70 -19.47 3.87
N TYR A 128 5.89 -20.79 3.92
CA TYR A 128 4.83 -21.72 4.30
C TYR A 128 4.41 -21.50 5.75
N ILE A 129 3.10 -21.47 6.00
CA ILE A 129 2.53 -21.43 7.35
C ILE A 129 2.56 -22.86 7.90
N VAL A 130 3.49 -23.12 8.83
CA VAL A 130 3.70 -24.45 9.43
C VAL A 130 2.52 -24.82 10.32
N TRP A 131 2.05 -23.86 11.11
CA TRP A 131 0.82 -23.96 11.89
C TRP A 131 0.27 -22.56 12.18
N MET A 132 -1.03 -22.49 12.48
CA MET A 132 -1.71 -21.28 12.92
C MET A 132 -2.66 -21.64 14.07
N TYR A 133 -2.57 -20.86 15.16
CA TYR A 133 -3.54 -20.87 16.25
C TYR A 133 -4.40 -19.61 16.16
N VAL A 134 -5.71 -19.78 16.37
CA VAL A 134 -6.68 -18.69 16.45
C VAL A 134 -7.40 -18.89 17.77
N GLY A 135 -7.26 -17.94 18.68
CA GLY A 135 -7.87 -17.98 20.00
C GLY A 135 -8.61 -16.69 20.31
N PHE A 136 -9.41 -16.73 21.36
CA PHE A 136 -9.92 -15.52 21.98
C PHE A 136 -8.96 -15.07 23.08
N SER A 137 -8.62 -13.79 23.11
CA SER A 137 -7.92 -13.18 24.24
C SER A 137 -8.92 -12.93 25.36
N GLU A 138 -8.71 -13.53 26.53
CA GLU A 138 -9.41 -13.07 27.73
C GLU A 138 -9.04 -11.61 28.03
N PRO A 139 -10.00 -10.77 28.47
CA PRO A 139 -9.73 -9.38 28.80
C PRO A 139 -8.91 -9.26 30.10
N GLU A 140 -7.59 -9.26 29.93
CA GLU A 140 -6.62 -8.44 30.70
C GLU A 140 -6.73 -8.48 32.25
N LEU A 141 -7.03 -9.65 32.83
CA LEU A 141 -7.17 -9.82 34.30
C LEU A 141 -6.48 -11.06 34.94
N GLN A 142 -5.66 -11.83 34.21
CA GLN A 142 -5.02 -13.05 34.75
C GLN A 142 -3.48 -13.13 34.60
N PHE A 143 -2.81 -12.18 33.92
CA PHE A 143 -1.37 -12.33 33.62
C PHE A 143 -0.41 -12.00 34.79
N GLU A 144 -0.85 -11.33 35.86
CA GLU A 144 0.02 -11.02 37.02
C GLU A 144 0.02 -12.12 38.11
N GLU A 145 -0.96 -13.03 38.13
CA GLU A 145 -1.10 -13.99 39.25
C GLU A 145 -0.28 -15.28 39.07
N TYR A 146 -0.01 -15.70 37.82
CA TYR A 146 0.64 -16.98 37.53
C TYR A 146 2.16 -17.06 37.77
N TYR A 147 2.84 -15.93 38.01
CA TYR A 147 4.30 -15.92 38.23
C TYR A 147 4.73 -15.85 39.70
N LEU A 148 3.81 -15.65 40.65
CA LEU A 148 4.13 -15.47 42.08
C LEU A 148 3.99 -16.73 42.95
N TYR A 149 3.29 -17.77 42.47
CA TYR A 149 3.08 -19.02 43.22
C TYR A 149 4.13 -20.12 42.93
N GLY A 150 5.29 -19.75 42.35
CA GLY A 150 6.31 -20.71 41.92
C GLY A 150 7.38 -21.08 42.96
N THR A 151 7.40 -20.47 44.16
CA THR A 151 8.49 -20.67 45.15
C THR A 151 8.02 -20.66 46.61
N SER A 152 7.22 -21.65 47.00
CA SER A 152 7.11 -22.08 48.42
C SER A 152 6.50 -23.48 48.51
N THR A 153 7.13 -24.38 49.28
CA THR A 153 6.74 -25.79 49.55
C THR A 153 6.75 -26.72 48.32
N GLU A 154 7.08 -28.01 48.36
CA GLU A 154 7.65 -28.88 49.41
C GLU A 154 8.96 -29.51 48.88
N ASP A 155 10.01 -29.77 49.67
CA ASP A 155 10.27 -29.36 51.06
C ASP A 155 10.56 -27.85 51.18
#